data_AF-A0A522TGR4-F1
#
_entry.id   AF-A0A522TGR4-F1
#
_cell.length_a   1.000
_cell.length_b   1.000
_cell.length_c   1.000
_cell.angle_alpha   90.00
_cell.angle_beta   90.00
_cell.angle_gamma   90.00
#
_symmetry.space_group_name_H-M   'P 1'
#
loop_
_entity.id
_entity.type
_entity.pdbx_description
1 polymer ?
#
loop_
_entity_poly.entity_id
_entity_poly.type
_entity_poly.pdbx_seq_one_letter_code
_entity_poly.pdbx_strand_id
1 'polypeptide(L)'
;MGKKLTAWSLAALILAAILSACGSSTALSASTLSKVSARATTDPAVTVNVPWVDKPATIPTTTVVAPPLSATCKPADLKAGAASFGLATAQEGWRVPITNTGNQPCSLPDYLSTITAVGPDGSRVTLSNGPMIQPAPPITIPQGGKVAFGIISRAWCDTVGLVQPSEHYSFVEVGIPAGTLDLPNLNLKLCSNKIFSGFQEPISVPAPLPGTVASLAAHLDIPKSVKAGSRLDYEVVLENKSNETVNLNPCPVYQEVITVFVGMNGKSSSRTLELNCTTIKVIKPYQKITYEMMITVPSELGAAKFGWHIAPGGPYVGAALTIGQ
;
A
#
# COMPACT_ATOMS: atom_id res chain seq x y z
N MET A 1 7.57 -34.08 46.55
CA MET A 1 9.03 -33.86 46.44
C MET A 1 9.38 -33.85 44.95
N GLY A 2 9.92 -32.84 44.28
CA GLY A 2 10.25 -31.45 44.55
C GLY A 2 10.53 -30.82 43.18
N LYS A 3 9.97 -29.63 42.92
CA LYS A 3 10.15 -28.86 41.67
C LYS A 3 11.59 -28.36 41.54
N LYS A 4 12.14 -28.28 40.33
CA LYS A 4 13.23 -27.35 40.01
C LYS A 4 12.88 -26.51 38.79
N LEU A 5 12.52 -25.25 39.08
CA LEU A 5 12.62 -24.11 38.18
C LEU A 5 14.08 -23.64 38.20
N THR A 6 14.66 -23.37 37.03
CA THR A 6 15.91 -22.62 36.92
C THR A 6 15.63 -21.30 36.23
N ALA A 7 15.64 -20.25 37.05
CA ALA A 7 15.72 -18.86 36.65
C ALA A 7 17.14 -18.54 36.18
N TRP A 8 17.27 -17.68 35.16
CA TRP A 8 18.48 -16.90 34.91
C TRP A 8 18.09 -15.43 34.83
N SER A 9 18.73 -14.64 35.68
CA SER A 9 18.72 -13.17 35.73
C SER A 9 20.14 -12.71 36.04
N LEU A 10 20.43 -11.45 35.69
CA LEU A 10 21.66 -10.64 35.83
C LEU A 10 22.41 -10.47 34.49
N ALA A 11 22.96 -9.31 34.13
CA ALA A 11 22.87 -7.91 34.58
C ALA A 11 23.82 -7.07 33.68
N ALA A 12 23.55 -5.77 33.53
CA ALA A 12 24.48 -4.63 33.36
C ALA A 12 23.71 -3.50 32.61
N LEU A 13 23.27 -2.38 33.20
CA LEU A 13 23.92 -1.34 34.00
C LEU A 13 24.91 -0.50 33.19
N ILE A 14 24.44 0.62 32.60
CA ILE A 14 25.24 1.84 32.41
C ILE A 14 24.40 3.04 32.84
N LEU A 15 24.96 3.78 33.79
CA LEU A 15 24.50 5.04 34.37
C LEU A 15 25.32 6.17 33.74
N ALA A 16 24.69 7.29 33.38
CA ALA A 16 25.31 8.62 33.41
C ALA A 16 24.24 9.72 33.40
N ALA A 17 24.06 10.36 34.56
CA ALA A 17 23.61 11.75 34.72
C ALA A 17 24.74 12.70 34.21
N ILE A 18 24.66 14.02 34.07
CA ILE A 18 24.26 15.16 34.94
C ILE A 18 24.29 16.38 33.95
N LEU A 19 23.37 17.37 33.94
CA LEU A 19 23.51 18.64 34.68
C LEU A 19 22.26 19.51 34.53
N SER A 20 21.63 19.72 35.69
CA SER A 20 20.77 20.83 36.02
C SER A 20 21.63 22.06 36.29
N ALA A 21 21.29 23.20 35.69
CA ALA A 21 21.78 24.51 36.11
C ALA A 21 20.57 25.42 36.36
N CYS A 22 20.37 25.72 37.64
CA CYS A 22 19.53 26.78 38.16
C CYS A 22 20.24 28.13 37.89
N GLY A 23 19.49 29.19 37.58
CA GLY A 23 20.11 30.51 37.37
C GLY A 23 19.12 31.65 37.14
N SER A 24 18.50 32.11 38.22
CA SER A 24 18.19 33.50 38.58
C SER A 24 17.29 34.37 37.66
N SER A 25 16.17 34.76 38.25
CA SER A 25 15.32 35.88 37.87
C SER A 25 16.07 37.22 37.98
N THR A 26 15.99 38.03 36.93
CA THR A 26 16.10 39.50 37.01
C THR A 26 14.90 40.11 36.30
N ALA A 27 14.05 40.78 37.08
CA ALA A 27 13.08 41.73 36.56
C ALA A 27 13.77 43.07 36.31
N LEU A 28 13.50 43.72 35.17
CA LEU A 28 13.05 45.12 35.09
C LEU A 28 12.93 45.63 33.64
N SER A 29 12.03 46.59 33.53
CA SER A 29 11.87 47.61 32.49
C SER A 29 11.01 47.27 31.27
N ALA A 30 9.77 47.78 31.40
CA ALA A 30 8.83 48.05 30.34
C ALA A 30 9.45 48.88 29.21
N SER A 31 9.16 48.46 27.98
CA SER A 31 9.03 49.37 26.84
C SER A 31 7.73 48.99 26.10
N THR A 32 6.76 49.88 26.19
CA THR A 32 5.52 49.89 25.42
C THR A 32 5.86 50.04 23.93
N LEU A 33 5.83 48.93 23.20
CA LEU A 33 5.70 48.92 21.75
C LEU A 33 4.37 48.24 21.42
N SER A 34 3.41 49.05 20.98
CA SER A 34 2.16 48.62 20.38
C SER A 34 2.45 47.73 19.18
N LYS A 35 2.56 46.41 19.41
CA LYS A 35 2.34 45.44 18.35
C LYS A 35 0.84 45.41 18.13
N VAL A 36 0.44 45.96 16.98
CA VAL A 36 -0.81 45.63 16.31
C VAL A 36 -0.85 44.10 16.21
N SER A 37 -1.47 43.47 17.19
CA SER A 37 -1.79 42.05 17.15
C SER A 37 -2.87 41.93 16.09
N ALA A 38 -2.45 41.70 14.85
CA ALA A 38 -3.32 41.14 13.84
C ALA A 38 -3.85 39.83 14.44
N ARG A 39 -5.07 39.92 14.97
CA ARG A 39 -5.84 38.76 15.37
C ARG A 39 -6.01 37.96 14.09
N ALA A 40 -5.17 36.93 13.93
CA ALA A 40 -5.45 35.88 12.98
C ALA A 40 -6.78 35.29 13.43
N THR A 41 -7.85 35.77 12.81
CA THR A 41 -9.15 35.14 12.90
C THR A 41 -8.94 33.76 12.30
N THR A 42 -8.74 32.76 13.15
CA THR A 42 -8.95 31.37 12.79
C THR A 42 -10.43 31.27 12.48
N ASP A 43 -10.76 31.58 11.24
CA ASP A 43 -12.06 31.28 10.66
C ASP A 43 -12.29 29.78 10.92
N PRO A 44 -13.39 29.38 11.60
CA PRO A 44 -13.67 27.97 11.78
C PRO A 44 -13.63 27.31 10.41
N ALA A 45 -12.84 26.24 10.27
CA ALA A 45 -12.67 25.55 9.01
C ALA A 45 -14.04 25.16 8.46
N VAL A 46 -14.55 25.96 7.50
CA VAL A 46 -15.81 25.69 6.83
C VAL A 46 -15.58 24.41 6.04
N THR A 47 -16.12 23.32 6.56
CA THR A 47 -16.08 22.02 5.89
C THR A 47 -17.06 22.12 4.74
N VAL A 48 -16.53 22.23 3.52
CA VAL A 48 -17.36 22.26 2.32
C VAL A 48 -17.73 20.82 2.01
N ASN A 49 -19.02 20.51 2.14
CA ASN A 49 -19.56 19.21 1.79
C ASN A 49 -20.04 19.22 0.33
N VAL A 50 -19.56 18.27 -0.47
CA VAL A 50 -19.84 18.16 -1.90
C VAL A 50 -20.64 16.88 -2.16
N PRO A 51 -21.87 16.98 -2.71
CA PRO A 51 -22.72 15.81 -2.89
C PRO A 51 -22.19 14.87 -3.97
N TRP A 52 -22.46 13.58 -3.78
CA TRP A 52 -22.11 12.53 -4.74
C TRP A 52 -22.83 12.72 -6.09
N VAL A 53 -22.17 12.30 -7.18
CA VAL A 53 -22.76 12.26 -8.52
C VAL A 53 -22.40 10.95 -9.22
N ASP A 54 -23.38 10.36 -9.92
CA ASP A 54 -23.15 9.19 -10.76
C ASP A 54 -22.64 9.61 -12.14
N LYS A 55 -21.32 9.82 -12.25
CA LYS A 55 -20.66 10.15 -13.51
C LYS A 55 -19.59 9.12 -13.84
N PRO A 56 -19.95 8.02 -14.53
CA PRO A 56 -18.97 7.04 -14.98
C PRO A 56 -17.85 7.69 -15.80
N ALA A 57 -16.63 7.23 -15.58
CA ALA A 57 -15.44 7.77 -16.23
C ALA A 57 -14.50 6.65 -16.67
N THR A 58 -13.57 6.99 -17.55
CA THR A 58 -12.43 6.14 -17.88
C THR A 58 -11.16 6.74 -17.28
N ILE A 59 -10.31 5.88 -16.74
CA ILE A 59 -9.00 6.33 -16.26
C ILE A 59 -8.20 6.79 -17.49
N PRO A 60 -7.65 8.01 -17.49
CA PRO A 60 -6.78 8.46 -18.57
C PRO A 60 -5.60 7.48 -18.73
N THR A 61 -5.46 6.89 -19.90
CA THR A 61 -4.33 6.02 -20.21
C THR A 61 -3.06 6.86 -20.22
N THR A 62 -2.15 6.62 -19.28
CA THR A 62 -0.79 7.09 -19.42
C THR A 62 -0.12 6.27 -20.51
N THR A 63 0.32 6.93 -21.59
CA THR A 63 1.12 6.28 -22.63
C THR A 63 2.43 5.81 -22.00
N VAL A 64 2.49 4.55 -21.58
CA VAL A 64 3.73 3.91 -21.20
C VAL A 64 4.48 3.68 -22.50
N VAL A 65 5.51 4.48 -22.76
CA VAL A 65 6.44 4.22 -23.85
C VAL A 65 7.10 2.88 -23.52
N ALA A 66 6.82 1.85 -24.32
CA ALA A 66 7.46 0.56 -24.15
C ALA A 66 8.98 0.78 -24.18
N PRO A 67 9.71 0.39 -23.12
CA PRO A 67 11.16 0.48 -23.14
C PRO A 67 11.70 -0.35 -24.31
N PRO A 68 12.84 0.04 -24.92
CA PRO A 68 13.44 -0.71 -26.00
C PRO A 68 13.66 -2.17 -25.58
N LEU A 69 13.44 -3.10 -26.52
CA LEU A 69 13.65 -4.53 -26.31
C LEU A 69 15.06 -4.77 -25.78
N SER A 70 15.15 -5.17 -24.53
CA SER A 70 16.42 -5.50 -23.87
C SER A 70 16.60 -7.02 -23.83
N ALA A 71 17.85 -7.48 -23.72
CA ALA A 71 18.14 -8.89 -23.56
C ALA A 71 17.49 -9.44 -22.28
N THR A 72 17.14 -10.73 -22.24
CA THR A 72 16.61 -11.34 -21.01
C THR A 72 17.64 -11.31 -19.89
N CYS A 73 17.22 -10.94 -18.67
CA CYS A 73 18.11 -10.98 -17.52
C CYS A 73 18.59 -12.40 -17.22
N LYS A 74 19.87 -12.55 -16.91
CA LYS A 74 20.45 -13.81 -16.43
C LYS A 74 20.49 -13.80 -14.90
N PRO A 75 20.35 -14.95 -14.21
CA PRO A 75 20.46 -14.99 -12.75
C PRO A 75 21.77 -14.39 -12.21
N ALA A 76 22.89 -14.61 -12.91
CA ALA A 76 24.20 -14.07 -12.51
C ALA A 76 24.29 -12.54 -12.58
N ASP A 77 23.43 -11.89 -13.36
CA ASP A 77 23.35 -10.42 -13.50
C ASP A 77 22.37 -9.80 -12.49
N LEU A 78 21.75 -10.60 -11.63
CA LEU A 78 20.74 -10.16 -10.68
C LEU A 78 21.19 -10.42 -9.25
N LYS A 79 20.99 -9.42 -8.39
CA LYS A 79 21.24 -9.55 -6.95
C LYS A 79 19.96 -9.33 -6.17
N ALA A 80 19.51 -10.37 -5.47
CA ALA A 80 18.44 -10.26 -4.48
C ALA A 80 18.96 -9.58 -3.20
N GLY A 81 18.18 -8.63 -2.68
CA GLY A 81 18.42 -8.00 -1.38
C GLY A 81 17.58 -8.63 -0.28
N ALA A 82 17.57 -8.00 0.90
CA ALA A 82 16.80 -8.47 2.03
C ALA A 82 15.29 -8.35 1.77
N ALA A 83 14.56 -9.43 2.02
CA ALA A 83 13.11 -9.41 1.94
C ALA A 83 12.52 -8.51 3.02
N SER A 84 11.57 -7.65 2.64
CA SER A 84 10.66 -6.98 3.57
C SER A 84 9.35 -7.73 3.64
N PHE A 85 8.79 -7.83 4.84
CA PHE A 85 7.49 -8.44 5.10
C PHE A 85 6.46 -7.36 5.44
N GLY A 86 5.25 -7.51 4.91
CA GLY A 86 4.13 -6.64 5.19
C GLY A 86 2.83 -7.41 5.29
N LEU A 87 1.99 -7.01 6.24
CA LEU A 87 0.61 -7.46 6.32
C LEU A 87 -0.28 -6.39 5.71
N ALA A 88 -0.94 -6.73 4.62
CA ALA A 88 -1.95 -5.89 4.04
C ALA A 88 -2.89 -6.82 3.30
N THR A 89 -4.11 -6.98 3.78
CA THR A 89 -5.01 -7.81 2.95
C THR A 89 -5.91 -8.83 3.61
N ALA A 90 -5.69 -9.19 4.88
CA ALA A 90 -5.79 -10.63 5.24
C ALA A 90 -4.80 -11.48 4.41
N GLN A 91 -3.75 -10.83 3.91
CA GLN A 91 -2.69 -11.39 3.11
C GLN A 91 -1.35 -11.05 3.75
N GLU A 92 -0.45 -12.00 3.64
CA GLU A 92 0.96 -11.86 3.96
C GLU A 92 1.70 -11.58 2.65
N GLY A 93 2.44 -10.48 2.63
CA GLY A 93 3.22 -10.05 1.49
C GLY A 93 4.70 -10.04 1.84
N TRP A 94 5.49 -10.68 0.99
CA TRP A 94 6.94 -10.56 0.98
C TRP A 94 7.36 -9.80 -0.25
N ARG A 95 8.31 -8.88 -0.09
CA ARG A 95 8.88 -8.10 -1.17
C ARG A 95 10.38 -8.20 -1.11
N VAL A 96 10.99 -8.72 -2.17
CA VAL A 96 12.44 -8.89 -2.29
C VAL A 96 12.96 -7.90 -3.33
N PRO A 97 13.77 -6.89 -2.97
CA PRO A 97 14.37 -6.00 -3.96
C PRO A 97 15.37 -6.78 -4.80
N ILE A 98 15.30 -6.64 -6.12
CA ILE A 98 16.22 -7.24 -7.09
C ILE A 98 16.95 -6.11 -7.80
N THR A 99 18.28 -6.18 -7.89
CA THR A 99 19.12 -5.19 -8.58
C THR A 99 19.78 -5.83 -9.79
N ASN A 100 19.75 -5.15 -10.94
CA ASN A 100 20.57 -5.53 -12.10
C ASN A 100 22.02 -5.11 -11.84
N THR A 101 22.88 -6.08 -11.56
CA THR A 101 24.33 -5.92 -11.38
C THR A 101 25.13 -6.21 -12.65
N GLY A 102 24.45 -6.62 -13.73
CA GLY A 102 25.04 -6.76 -15.05
C GLY A 102 25.49 -5.43 -15.64
N ASN A 103 26.21 -5.49 -16.75
CA ASN A 103 26.76 -4.32 -17.44
C ASN A 103 25.85 -3.74 -18.52
N GLN A 104 24.64 -4.27 -18.71
CA GLN A 104 23.67 -3.85 -19.72
C GLN A 104 22.25 -3.87 -19.15
N PRO A 105 21.31 -3.08 -19.71
CA PRO A 105 19.89 -3.23 -19.42
C PRO A 105 19.42 -4.65 -19.78
N CYS A 106 18.51 -5.20 -18.98
CA CYS A 106 17.92 -6.50 -19.24
C CYS A 106 16.44 -6.53 -18.87
N SER A 107 15.67 -7.44 -19.46
CA SER A 107 14.23 -7.59 -19.21
C SER A 107 13.91 -8.88 -18.44
N LEU A 108 12.99 -8.77 -17.49
CA LEU A 108 12.38 -9.90 -16.78
C LEU A 108 10.99 -10.21 -17.35
N PRO A 109 10.57 -11.49 -17.33
CA PRO A 109 9.23 -11.87 -17.75
C PRO A 109 8.18 -11.30 -16.78
N ASP A 110 6.96 -11.27 -17.28
CA ASP A 110 5.78 -10.68 -16.67
C ASP A 110 5.11 -11.55 -15.60
N TYR A 111 5.11 -12.89 -15.71
CA TYR A 111 4.50 -13.78 -14.70
C TYR A 111 4.77 -15.29 -14.83
N LEU A 112 5.52 -15.74 -15.84
CA LEU A 112 5.75 -17.17 -16.10
C LEU A 112 6.85 -17.81 -15.24
N SER A 113 7.18 -17.18 -14.11
CA SER A 113 8.19 -17.73 -13.21
C SER A 113 7.65 -18.94 -12.46
N THR A 114 8.31 -20.08 -12.60
CA THR A 114 8.09 -21.22 -11.72
C THR A 114 8.62 -20.87 -10.35
N ILE A 115 7.76 -20.91 -9.33
CA ILE A 115 8.17 -20.60 -7.96
C ILE A 115 8.33 -21.90 -7.21
N THR A 116 9.55 -22.19 -6.76
CA THR A 116 9.84 -23.38 -5.94
C THR A 116 10.23 -22.94 -4.55
N ALA A 117 9.45 -23.37 -3.56
CA ALA A 117 9.77 -23.17 -2.15
C ALA A 117 10.52 -24.39 -1.63
N VAL A 118 11.52 -24.15 -0.78
CA VAL A 118 12.38 -25.21 -0.23
C VAL A 118 12.24 -25.23 1.29
N GLY A 119 11.84 -26.39 1.80
CA GLY A 119 11.62 -26.64 3.23
C GLY A 119 12.93 -26.77 4.00
N PRO A 120 12.88 -26.77 5.35
CA PRO A 120 14.07 -26.87 6.19
C PRO A 120 14.84 -28.19 6.03
N ASP A 121 14.16 -29.25 5.59
CA ASP A 121 14.69 -30.58 5.29
C ASP A 121 15.23 -30.70 3.85
N GLY A 122 15.18 -29.62 3.07
CA GLY A 122 15.56 -29.59 1.66
C GLY A 122 14.46 -30.09 0.71
N SER A 123 13.26 -30.42 1.21
CA SER A 123 12.11 -30.75 0.36
C SER A 123 11.75 -29.57 -0.55
N ARG A 124 11.38 -29.85 -1.79
CA ARG A 124 11.09 -28.83 -2.82
C ARG A 124 9.65 -28.93 -3.24
N VAL A 125 8.93 -27.81 -3.17
CA VAL A 125 7.51 -27.73 -3.56
C VAL A 125 7.34 -26.60 -4.56
N THR A 126 6.81 -26.91 -5.74
CA THR A 126 6.40 -25.89 -6.69
C THR A 126 5.08 -25.25 -6.22
N LEU A 127 5.11 -23.95 -6.03
CA LEU A 127 3.95 -23.16 -5.64
C LEU A 127 3.09 -22.85 -6.88
N SER A 128 1.78 -22.92 -6.70
CA SER A 128 0.80 -22.57 -7.71
C SER A 128 0.56 -21.07 -7.67
N ASN A 129 1.03 -20.36 -8.71
CA ASN A 129 0.72 -18.94 -8.89
C ASN A 129 -0.74 -18.80 -9.35
N GLY A 130 -1.51 -17.98 -8.65
CA GLY A 130 -2.90 -17.68 -9.00
C GLY A 130 -3.00 -16.93 -10.33
N PRO A 131 -4.13 -17.04 -11.06
CA PRO A 131 -4.30 -16.31 -12.30
C PRO A 131 -4.30 -14.80 -12.02
N MET A 132 -3.41 -14.05 -12.66
CA MET A 132 -3.58 -12.60 -12.74
C MET A 132 -4.71 -12.26 -13.70
N ILE A 133 -5.45 -11.20 -13.40
CA ILE A 133 -6.58 -10.74 -14.23
C ILE A 133 -6.08 -10.13 -15.56
N GLN A 134 -4.80 -9.72 -15.66
CA GLN A 134 -4.19 -9.24 -16.90
C GLN A 134 -2.69 -9.59 -17.01
N PRO A 135 -2.16 -9.88 -18.21
CA PRO A 135 -0.73 -9.95 -18.46
C PRO A 135 -0.09 -8.57 -18.20
N ALA A 136 0.93 -8.51 -17.34
CA ALA A 136 1.77 -7.32 -17.24
C ALA A 136 2.76 -7.27 -18.43
N PRO A 137 3.25 -6.12 -18.89
CA PRO A 137 4.36 -6.08 -19.83
C PRO A 137 5.67 -6.54 -19.16
N PRO A 138 6.65 -7.06 -19.92
CA PRO A 138 8.00 -7.32 -19.42
C PRO A 138 8.63 -6.07 -18.80
N ILE A 139 9.36 -6.24 -17.69
CA ILE A 139 10.00 -5.12 -17.00
C ILE A 139 11.46 -5.04 -17.44
N THR A 140 11.85 -3.90 -18.01
CA THR A 140 13.25 -3.61 -18.36
C THR A 140 13.96 -2.91 -17.21
N ILE A 141 15.07 -3.47 -16.76
CA ILE A 141 15.88 -2.98 -15.66
C ILE A 141 17.18 -2.38 -16.22
N PRO A 142 17.40 -1.06 -16.12
CA PRO A 142 18.67 -0.44 -16.46
C PRO A 142 19.84 -1.03 -15.67
N GLN A 143 21.08 -0.78 -16.09
CA GLN A 143 22.26 -1.09 -15.29
C GLN A 143 22.17 -0.41 -13.92
N GLY A 144 22.34 -1.17 -12.83
CA GLY A 144 22.18 -0.69 -11.46
C GLY A 144 20.72 -0.38 -11.07
N GLY A 145 19.78 -0.54 -12.01
CA GLY A 145 18.35 -0.41 -11.78
C GLY A 145 17.84 -1.47 -10.82
N LYS A 146 16.71 -1.17 -10.19
CA LYS A 146 16.08 -2.04 -9.19
C LYS A 146 14.68 -2.38 -9.65
N VAL A 147 14.21 -3.55 -9.24
CA VAL A 147 12.81 -3.98 -9.21
C VAL A 147 12.54 -4.66 -7.88
N ALA A 148 11.32 -5.09 -7.66
CA ALA A 148 10.98 -5.95 -6.54
C ALA A 148 10.29 -7.21 -7.04
N PHE A 149 10.62 -8.34 -6.45
CA PHE A 149 9.85 -9.56 -6.59
C PHE A 149 8.87 -9.65 -5.41
N GLY A 150 7.58 -9.70 -5.71
CA GLY A 150 6.52 -9.84 -4.71
C GLY A 150 6.03 -11.27 -4.61
N ILE A 151 5.79 -11.76 -3.40
CA ILE A 151 5.01 -12.96 -3.12
C ILE A 151 3.92 -12.58 -2.14
N ILE A 152 2.69 -12.96 -2.44
CA ILE A 152 1.52 -12.69 -1.61
C ILE A 152 0.79 -14.01 -1.37
N SER A 153 0.45 -14.27 -0.12
CA SER A 153 -0.36 -15.42 0.29
C SER A 153 -1.42 -14.99 1.31
N ARG A 154 -2.25 -15.91 1.80
CA ARG A 154 -3.17 -15.59 2.90
C ARG A 154 -2.43 -15.43 4.22
N ALA A 155 -2.89 -14.50 5.05
CA ALA A 155 -2.29 -14.24 6.36
C ALA A 155 -2.72 -15.19 7.49
N TRP A 156 -3.74 -16.01 7.27
CA TRP A 156 -4.30 -16.86 8.32
C TRP A 156 -4.48 -18.27 7.81
N CYS A 157 -3.89 -19.22 8.54
CA CYS A 157 -4.17 -20.64 8.34
C CYS A 157 -5.41 -21.07 9.13
N ASP A 158 -5.79 -20.25 10.13
CA ASP A 158 -6.96 -20.45 10.96
C ASP A 158 -8.04 -19.42 10.58
N THR A 159 -9.23 -19.91 10.23
CA THR A 159 -10.44 -19.10 10.10
C THR A 159 -11.55 -19.76 10.91
N VAL A 160 -12.64 -19.05 11.22
CA VAL A 160 -13.76 -19.61 11.99
C VAL A 160 -14.24 -20.91 11.34
N GLY A 161 -14.01 -22.04 12.02
CA GLY A 161 -14.40 -23.39 11.58
C GLY A 161 -13.38 -24.16 10.74
N LEU A 162 -12.19 -23.60 10.43
CA LEU A 162 -11.13 -24.29 9.67
C LEU A 162 -9.74 -23.98 10.24
N VAL A 163 -9.04 -25.00 10.71
CA VAL A 163 -7.61 -24.96 11.07
C VAL A 163 -6.84 -25.62 9.92
N GLN A 164 -5.99 -24.88 9.22
CA GLN A 164 -5.09 -25.42 8.21
C GLN A 164 -3.67 -25.54 8.77
N PRO A 165 -2.95 -26.64 8.49
CA PRO A 165 -1.53 -26.72 8.81
C PRO A 165 -0.76 -25.63 8.05
N SER A 166 0.20 -25.00 8.72
CA SER A 166 1.12 -24.06 8.08
C SER A 166 2.42 -24.76 7.71
N GLU A 167 2.82 -24.61 6.46
CA GLU A 167 4.12 -25.04 5.96
C GLU A 167 5.13 -23.89 6.02
N HIS A 168 6.37 -24.21 6.39
CA HIS A 168 7.45 -23.25 6.54
C HIS A 168 8.54 -23.50 5.49
N TYR A 169 8.98 -22.45 4.81
CA TYR A 169 10.04 -22.51 3.82
C TYR A 169 11.07 -21.42 4.11
N SER A 170 12.35 -21.75 4.07
CA SER A 170 13.45 -20.81 4.36
C SER A 170 14.10 -20.24 3.10
N PHE A 171 13.71 -20.76 1.93
CA PHE A 171 14.35 -20.47 0.67
C PHE A 171 13.34 -20.57 -0.48
N VAL A 172 13.47 -19.67 -1.46
CA VAL A 172 12.60 -19.63 -2.64
C VAL A 172 13.46 -19.45 -3.87
N GLU A 173 13.11 -20.20 -4.91
CA GLU A 173 13.69 -20.14 -6.23
C GLU A 173 12.65 -19.60 -7.21
N VAL A 174 13.07 -18.66 -8.04
CA VAL A 174 12.25 -18.05 -9.08
C VAL A 174 12.83 -18.46 -10.44
N GLY A 175 12.09 -19.30 -11.16
CA GLY A 175 12.43 -19.62 -12.54
C GLY A 175 12.29 -18.38 -13.42
N ILE A 176 13.33 -18.07 -14.19
CA ILE A 176 13.33 -17.06 -15.24
C ILE A 176 13.83 -17.72 -16.54
N PRO A 177 13.60 -17.14 -17.73
CA PRO A 177 13.88 -17.85 -18.98
C PRO A 177 15.37 -18.25 -19.14
N ALA A 178 16.27 -17.50 -18.50
CA ALA A 178 17.71 -17.75 -18.53
C ALA A 178 18.23 -18.62 -17.37
N GLY A 179 17.37 -19.13 -16.47
CA GLY A 179 17.77 -19.99 -15.35
C GLY A 179 16.96 -19.75 -14.08
N THR A 180 17.56 -20.03 -12.92
CA THR A 180 16.88 -19.87 -11.62
C THR A 180 17.51 -18.73 -10.84
N LEU A 181 16.67 -17.81 -10.34
CA LEU A 181 17.08 -16.75 -9.41
C LEU A 181 16.77 -17.19 -7.98
N ASP A 182 17.82 -17.26 -7.17
CA ASP A 182 17.71 -17.63 -5.76
C ASP A 182 17.34 -16.42 -4.90
N LEU A 183 16.36 -16.60 -4.02
CA LEU A 183 15.95 -15.61 -3.02
C LEU A 183 16.30 -16.14 -1.62
N PRO A 184 17.56 -16.00 -1.19
CA PRO A 184 18.00 -16.53 0.09
C PRO A 184 17.36 -15.77 1.25
N ASN A 185 17.07 -16.49 2.35
CA ASN A 185 16.49 -15.96 3.59
C ASN A 185 15.07 -15.42 3.47
N LEU A 186 14.34 -15.83 2.42
CA LEU A 186 12.92 -15.58 2.32
C LEU A 186 12.15 -16.62 3.13
N ASN A 187 11.81 -16.27 4.37
CA ASN A 187 11.03 -17.11 5.26
C ASN A 187 9.55 -17.00 4.92
N LEU A 188 9.02 -17.99 4.20
CA LEU A 188 7.59 -18.11 3.91
C LEU A 188 6.91 -18.98 4.95
N LYS A 189 5.74 -18.54 5.40
CA LYS A 189 4.78 -19.35 6.12
C LYS A 189 3.52 -19.40 5.27
N LEU A 190 3.17 -20.58 4.75
CA LEU A 190 2.06 -20.73 3.82
C LEU A 190 1.03 -21.73 4.36
N CYS A 191 -0.24 -21.40 4.25
CA CYS A 191 -1.35 -22.29 4.61
C CYS A 191 -1.79 -23.21 3.45
N SER A 192 -1.32 -22.89 2.24
CA SER A 192 -1.55 -23.68 1.03
C SER A 192 -0.42 -23.40 0.03
N ASN A 193 -0.27 -24.25 -0.98
CA ASN A 193 0.70 -24.02 -2.05
C ASN A 193 0.29 -22.91 -3.03
N LYS A 194 -0.76 -22.13 -2.76
CA LYS A 194 -1.29 -21.11 -3.67
C LYS A 194 -0.83 -19.72 -3.26
N ILE A 195 -0.24 -19.00 -4.20
CA ILE A 195 0.34 -17.66 -4.02
C ILE A 195 -0.03 -16.74 -5.19
N PHE A 196 0.22 -15.45 -5.02
CA PHE A 196 0.37 -14.51 -6.13
C PHE A 196 1.80 -13.99 -6.13
N SER A 197 2.49 -14.07 -7.27
CA SER A 197 3.86 -13.60 -7.38
C SER A 197 4.17 -12.97 -8.73
N GLY A 198 5.11 -12.04 -8.73
CA GLY A 198 5.61 -11.40 -9.95
C GLY A 198 6.68 -10.35 -9.67
N PHE A 199 7.39 -9.97 -10.73
CA PHE A 199 8.25 -8.79 -10.70
C PHE A 199 7.41 -7.53 -10.80
N GLN A 200 7.82 -6.51 -10.06
CA GLN A 200 7.16 -5.21 -9.99
C GLN A 200 8.27 -4.16 -10.02
N GLU A 201 8.08 -3.09 -10.77
CA GLU A 201 8.99 -1.95 -10.66
C GLU A 201 9.00 -1.45 -9.20
N PRO A 202 10.14 -0.96 -8.69
CA PRO A 202 10.14 -0.28 -7.40
C PRO A 202 9.16 0.86 -7.55
N ILE A 203 8.24 0.98 -6.60
CA ILE A 203 7.31 2.12 -6.56
C ILE A 203 8.17 3.32 -6.11
N SER A 204 8.99 3.86 -6.99
CA SER A 204 9.52 5.22 -6.86
C SER A 204 8.49 6.13 -7.50
N VAL A 205 7.35 6.29 -6.83
CA VAL A 205 6.40 7.34 -7.20
C VAL A 205 7.15 8.64 -6.90
N PRO A 206 7.49 9.46 -7.91
CA PRO A 206 8.06 10.76 -7.66
C PRO A 206 7.16 11.49 -6.67
N ALA A 207 7.73 12.23 -5.72
CA ALA A 207 6.91 13.02 -4.81
C ALA A 207 5.95 13.86 -5.65
N PRO A 208 4.63 13.79 -5.39
CA PRO A 208 3.67 14.52 -6.19
C PRO A 208 4.00 16.00 -6.22
N LEU A 209 3.94 16.61 -7.40
CA LEU A 209 4.21 18.03 -7.55
C LEU A 209 3.15 18.83 -6.77
N PRO A 210 3.52 19.75 -5.86
CA PRO A 210 2.57 20.62 -5.18
C PRO A 210 1.63 21.34 -6.16
N GLY A 211 0.38 21.54 -5.76
CA GLY A 211 -0.64 22.16 -6.62
C GLY A 211 -1.26 21.20 -7.65
N THR A 212 -0.83 19.93 -7.69
CA THR A 212 -1.50 18.88 -8.48
C THR A 212 -2.44 18.05 -7.63
N VAL A 213 -3.43 17.41 -8.25
CA VAL A 213 -4.36 16.51 -7.57
C VAL A 213 -3.62 15.36 -6.88
N ALA A 214 -2.51 14.90 -7.46
CA ALA A 214 -1.68 13.86 -6.87
C ALA A 214 -1.02 14.29 -5.54
N SER A 215 -0.89 15.59 -5.27
CA SER A 215 -0.33 16.13 -4.03
C SER A 215 -1.32 16.25 -2.88
N LEU A 216 -2.61 15.99 -3.12
CA LEU A 216 -3.62 15.99 -2.07
C LEU A 216 -3.39 14.81 -1.11
N ALA A 217 -3.75 15.02 0.16
CA ALA A 217 -3.96 13.93 1.10
C ALA A 217 -5.44 13.53 1.07
N ALA A 218 -5.73 12.23 1.17
CA ALA A 218 -7.09 11.73 1.33
C ALA A 218 -7.28 11.15 2.73
N HIS A 219 -8.47 11.34 3.29
CA HIS A 219 -8.93 10.67 4.51
C HIS A 219 -10.29 10.04 4.22
N LEU A 220 -10.59 8.95 4.91
CA LEU A 220 -11.78 8.15 4.68
C LEU A 220 -12.61 8.09 5.96
N ASP A 221 -13.88 8.48 5.88
CA ASP A 221 -14.89 8.17 6.89
C ASP A 221 -15.87 7.16 6.31
N ILE A 222 -15.89 5.97 6.91
CA ILE A 222 -16.63 4.81 6.41
C ILE A 222 -17.06 3.94 7.61
N PRO A 223 -18.29 3.43 7.63
CA PRO A 223 -18.73 2.53 8.69
C PRO A 223 -17.90 1.25 8.70
N LYS A 224 -17.63 0.68 9.88
CA LYS A 224 -16.86 -0.57 10.02
C LYS A 224 -17.67 -1.82 9.66
N SER A 225 -19.00 -1.71 9.60
CA SER A 225 -19.90 -2.82 9.30
C SER A 225 -21.03 -2.35 8.39
N VAL A 226 -21.34 -3.15 7.37
CA VAL A 226 -22.31 -2.82 6.32
C VAL A 226 -23.14 -4.06 5.97
N LYS A 227 -24.33 -3.85 5.40
CA LYS A 227 -25.22 -4.94 5.01
C LYS A 227 -24.87 -5.47 3.61
N ALA A 228 -24.90 -6.79 3.44
CA ALA A 228 -24.73 -7.42 2.14
C ALA A 228 -25.77 -6.94 1.11
N GLY A 229 -25.33 -6.68 -0.12
CA GLY A 229 -26.19 -6.24 -1.22
C GLY A 229 -26.75 -4.82 -1.05
N SER A 230 -26.33 -4.08 -0.03
CA SER A 230 -26.85 -2.74 0.26
C SER A 230 -26.06 -1.63 -0.45
N ARG A 231 -26.61 -0.42 -0.40
CA ARG A 231 -25.91 0.82 -0.74
C ARG A 231 -25.06 1.26 0.46
N LEU A 232 -23.77 1.50 0.22
CA LEU A 232 -22.84 2.05 1.20
C LEU A 232 -22.57 3.52 0.88
N ASP A 233 -22.99 4.38 1.79
CA ASP A 233 -22.64 5.80 1.82
C ASP A 233 -21.40 6.02 2.69
N TYR A 234 -20.47 6.82 2.20
CA TYR A 234 -19.22 7.11 2.89
C TYR A 234 -18.70 8.49 2.46
N GLU A 235 -17.70 9.01 3.18
CA GLU A 235 -17.10 10.30 2.88
C GLU A 235 -15.60 10.18 2.60
N VAL A 236 -15.13 10.96 1.63
CA VAL A 236 -13.71 11.16 1.38
C VAL A 236 -13.36 12.63 1.59
N VAL A 237 -12.41 12.89 2.48
CA VAL A 237 -11.88 14.23 2.72
C VAL A 237 -10.59 14.39 1.94
N LEU A 238 -10.57 15.33 0.99
CA LEU A 238 -9.37 15.74 0.28
C LEU A 238 -8.79 17.00 0.93
N GLU A 239 -7.52 16.93 1.32
CA GLU A 239 -6.79 17.99 2.00
C GLU A 239 -5.59 18.43 1.15
N ASN A 240 -5.53 19.72 0.83
CA ASN A 240 -4.35 20.31 0.22
C ASN A 240 -3.36 20.72 1.31
N LYS A 241 -2.26 19.98 1.47
CA LYS A 241 -1.24 20.27 2.48
C LYS A 241 -0.16 21.25 2.02
N SER A 242 -0.26 21.75 0.79
CA SER A 242 0.72 22.66 0.20
C SER A 242 0.28 24.11 0.28
N ASN A 243 1.20 25.02 -0.06
CA ASN A 243 0.96 26.43 -0.27
C ASN A 243 0.45 26.75 -1.69
N GLU A 244 0.34 25.75 -2.57
CA GLU A 244 -0.11 25.90 -3.96
C GLU A 244 -1.59 25.57 -4.08
N THR A 245 -2.33 26.27 -4.94
CA THR A 245 -3.73 25.94 -5.22
C THR A 245 -3.81 24.72 -6.12
N VAL A 246 -4.63 23.73 -5.76
CA VAL A 246 -4.88 22.55 -6.59
C VAL A 246 -6.05 22.82 -7.54
N ASN A 247 -5.82 22.71 -8.84
CA ASN A 247 -6.85 22.84 -9.86
C ASN A 247 -7.51 21.47 -10.13
N LEU A 248 -8.84 21.42 -10.13
CA LEU A 248 -9.64 20.23 -10.43
C LEU A 248 -10.17 20.25 -11.87
N ASN A 249 -9.45 20.88 -12.80
CA ASN A 249 -9.75 20.86 -14.24
C ASN A 249 -8.55 20.28 -15.00
N PRO A 250 -8.68 19.12 -15.68
CA PRO A 250 -9.90 18.31 -15.81
C PRO A 250 -10.40 17.76 -14.48
N CYS A 251 -11.69 17.45 -14.41
CA CYS A 251 -12.27 16.91 -13.18
C CYS A 251 -11.64 15.56 -12.84
N PRO A 252 -11.11 15.35 -11.62
CA PRO A 252 -10.40 14.13 -11.31
C PRO A 252 -11.29 12.90 -11.40
N VAL A 253 -10.72 11.84 -11.97
CA VAL A 253 -11.30 10.50 -11.98
C VAL A 253 -10.86 9.77 -10.71
N TYR A 254 -11.78 9.05 -10.07
CA TYR A 254 -11.47 8.14 -8.98
C TYR A 254 -11.93 6.73 -9.30
N GLN A 255 -11.32 5.76 -8.64
CA GLN A 255 -11.76 4.39 -8.63
C GLN A 255 -11.97 3.93 -7.20
N GLU A 256 -13.07 3.22 -7.00
CA GLU A 256 -13.45 2.57 -5.76
C GLU A 256 -13.61 1.06 -5.98
N VAL A 257 -13.29 0.30 -4.95
CA VAL A 257 -13.45 -1.15 -4.93
C VAL A 257 -13.80 -1.61 -3.54
N ILE A 258 -14.76 -2.51 -3.44
CA ILE A 258 -15.02 -3.32 -2.26
C ILE A 258 -14.86 -4.78 -2.62
N THR A 259 -14.03 -5.49 -1.87
CA THR A 259 -13.76 -6.92 -2.06
C THR A 259 -14.12 -7.68 -0.79
N VAL A 260 -15.02 -8.65 -0.92
CA VAL A 260 -15.37 -9.62 0.12
C VAL A 260 -14.53 -10.86 -0.07
N PHE A 261 -13.90 -11.33 1.00
CA PHE A 261 -13.04 -12.50 0.96
C PHE A 261 -13.85 -13.76 1.29
N VAL A 262 -14.16 -14.56 0.28
CA VAL A 262 -14.80 -15.87 0.43
C VAL A 262 -13.78 -16.95 0.08
N GLY A 263 -13.00 -17.36 1.07
CA GLY A 263 -11.87 -18.26 0.86
C GLY A 263 -10.76 -17.59 0.03
N MET A 264 -10.37 -18.19 -1.12
CA MET A 264 -9.34 -17.61 -2.00
C MET A 264 -9.95 -16.71 -3.07
N ASN A 265 -11.27 -16.78 -3.22
CA ASN A 265 -11.98 -16.04 -4.24
C ASN A 265 -12.46 -14.75 -3.61
N GLY A 266 -12.04 -13.63 -4.18
CA GLY A 266 -12.61 -12.32 -3.87
C GLY A 266 -13.86 -12.11 -4.71
N LYS A 267 -14.94 -11.64 -4.09
CA LYS A 267 -16.06 -11.06 -4.81
C LYS A 267 -15.96 -9.55 -4.70
N SER A 268 -15.83 -8.89 -5.84
CA SER A 268 -15.54 -7.47 -5.90
C SER A 268 -16.66 -6.71 -6.59
N SER A 269 -16.99 -5.55 -6.05
CA SER A 269 -17.71 -4.48 -6.73
C SER A 269 -16.72 -3.34 -6.93
N SER A 270 -16.61 -2.81 -8.14
CA SER A 270 -15.71 -1.70 -8.46
C SER A 270 -16.37 -0.74 -9.43
N ARG A 271 -16.03 0.53 -9.28
CA ARG A 271 -16.51 1.60 -10.17
C ARG A 271 -15.39 2.60 -10.42
N THR A 272 -15.48 3.24 -11.58
CA THR A 272 -14.63 4.35 -11.99
C THR A 272 -15.53 5.53 -12.35
N LEU A 273 -15.38 6.65 -11.66
CA LEU A 273 -16.24 7.82 -11.80
C LEU A 273 -15.43 9.13 -11.73
N GLU A 274 -16.04 10.24 -12.11
CA GLU A 274 -15.52 11.59 -11.84
C GLU A 274 -15.96 12.10 -10.47
N LEU A 275 -15.11 12.90 -9.82
CA LEU A 275 -15.53 13.71 -8.68
C LEU A 275 -16.61 14.74 -9.09
N ASN A 276 -17.34 15.28 -8.11
CA ASN A 276 -18.25 16.39 -8.39
C ASN A 276 -17.52 17.74 -8.41
N CYS A 277 -16.98 18.12 -9.57
CA CYS A 277 -16.30 19.41 -9.75
C CYS A 277 -17.22 20.58 -10.12
N THR A 278 -18.55 20.41 -10.07
CA THR A 278 -19.50 21.49 -10.40
C THR A 278 -19.54 22.55 -9.30
N THR A 279 -19.48 22.10 -8.04
CA THR A 279 -19.46 22.95 -6.85
C THR A 279 -18.06 23.45 -6.54
N ILE A 280 -17.04 22.62 -6.72
CA ILE A 280 -15.64 22.92 -6.37
C ILE A 280 -14.74 22.70 -7.57
N LYS A 281 -14.09 23.77 -8.02
CA LYS A 281 -13.14 23.75 -9.14
C LYS A 281 -11.68 23.82 -8.69
N VAL A 282 -11.44 24.25 -7.46
CA VAL A 282 -10.11 24.43 -6.89
C VAL A 282 -10.12 24.08 -5.41
N ILE A 283 -9.00 23.55 -4.91
CA ILE A 283 -8.76 23.36 -3.47
C ILE A 283 -7.62 24.30 -3.07
N LYS A 284 -7.95 25.33 -2.29
CA LYS A 284 -6.99 26.34 -1.85
C LYS A 284 -5.93 25.75 -0.91
N PRO A 285 -4.80 26.44 -0.69
CA PRO A 285 -3.80 26.04 0.29
C PRO A 285 -4.41 25.71 1.66
N TYR A 286 -4.01 24.58 2.24
CA TYR A 286 -4.46 24.09 3.55
C TYR A 286 -5.97 23.83 3.68
N GLN A 287 -6.72 23.86 2.56
CA GLN A 287 -8.15 23.61 2.54
C GLN A 287 -8.47 22.12 2.57
N LYS A 288 -9.59 21.78 3.23
CA LYS A 288 -10.21 20.47 3.22
C LYS A 288 -11.56 20.52 2.52
N ILE A 289 -11.84 19.55 1.67
CA ILE A 289 -13.13 19.36 1.01
C ILE A 289 -13.62 17.95 1.32
N THR A 290 -14.85 17.83 1.81
CA THR A 290 -15.51 16.55 2.02
C THR A 290 -16.36 16.23 0.81
N TYR A 291 -16.17 15.05 0.24
CA TYR A 291 -17.01 14.49 -0.80
C TYR A 291 -17.87 13.39 -0.22
N GLU A 292 -19.18 13.48 -0.42
CA GLU A 292 -20.09 12.35 -0.25
C GLU A 292 -19.89 11.36 -1.39
N MET A 293 -19.91 10.07 -1.05
CA MET A 293 -19.56 8.99 -1.97
C MET A 293 -20.47 7.79 -1.78
N MET A 294 -20.55 6.93 -2.80
CA MET A 294 -21.48 5.80 -2.80
C MET A 294 -21.00 4.62 -3.64
N ILE A 295 -21.02 3.43 -3.04
CA ILE A 295 -20.78 2.15 -3.72
C ILE A 295 -21.83 1.10 -3.33
N THR A 296 -22.12 0.16 -4.24
CA THR A 296 -22.92 -1.02 -3.94
C THR A 296 -22.05 -2.11 -3.30
N VAL A 297 -22.48 -2.60 -2.13
CA VAL A 297 -21.84 -3.70 -1.40
C VAL A 297 -22.20 -5.04 -2.04
N PRO A 298 -21.22 -5.95 -2.27
CA PRO A 298 -21.50 -7.30 -2.74
C PRO A 298 -22.44 -8.06 -1.79
N SER A 299 -23.12 -9.10 -2.29
CA SER A 299 -24.10 -9.87 -1.51
C SER A 299 -23.45 -10.90 -0.59
N GLU A 300 -22.14 -11.13 -0.71
CA GLU A 300 -21.40 -12.06 0.11
C GLU A 300 -21.16 -11.52 1.53
N LEU A 301 -21.29 -12.41 2.52
CA LEU A 301 -21.03 -12.11 3.92
C LEU A 301 -19.55 -12.34 4.25
N GLY A 302 -19.04 -11.60 5.23
CA GLY A 302 -17.72 -11.84 5.82
C GLY A 302 -16.82 -10.60 5.87
N ALA A 303 -15.53 -10.85 6.07
CA ALA A 303 -14.53 -9.80 6.07
C ALA A 303 -14.38 -9.22 4.66
N ALA A 304 -14.36 -7.89 4.57
CA ALA A 304 -14.20 -7.17 3.33
C ALA A 304 -13.16 -6.06 3.46
N LYS A 305 -12.70 -5.59 2.30
CA LYS A 305 -11.85 -4.40 2.20
C LYS A 305 -12.41 -3.45 1.20
N PHE A 306 -12.30 -2.18 1.56
CA PHE A 306 -12.63 -1.07 0.72
C PHE A 306 -11.35 -0.32 0.35
N GLY A 307 -11.24 0.06 -0.91
CA GLY A 307 -10.17 0.90 -1.42
C GLY A 307 -10.75 2.01 -2.29
N TRP A 308 -10.20 3.20 -2.16
CA TRP A 308 -10.54 4.37 -2.94
C TRP A 308 -9.27 5.11 -3.34
N HIS A 309 -9.18 5.57 -4.58
CA HIS A 309 -8.09 6.45 -5.00
C HIS A 309 -8.46 7.34 -6.17
N ILE A 310 -7.74 8.45 -6.31
CA ILE A 310 -7.74 9.26 -7.53
C ILE A 310 -6.79 8.63 -8.55
N ALA A 311 -7.24 8.53 -9.80
CA ALA A 311 -6.47 7.98 -10.90
C ALA A 311 -6.20 9.04 -12.00
N PRO A 312 -5.02 9.02 -12.64
CA PRO A 312 -3.86 8.19 -12.33
C PRO A 312 -3.02 8.77 -11.19
N GLY A 313 -2.51 7.91 -10.31
CA GLY A 313 -1.42 8.26 -9.37
C GLY A 313 -1.75 9.27 -8.27
N GLY A 314 -3.03 9.46 -7.94
CA GLY A 314 -3.44 10.32 -6.83
C GLY A 314 -3.47 9.62 -5.47
N PRO A 315 -3.96 10.30 -4.42
CA PRO A 315 -4.01 9.73 -3.08
C PRO A 315 -4.89 8.47 -3.03
N TYR A 316 -4.48 7.52 -2.19
CA TYR A 316 -5.18 6.27 -1.90
C TYR A 316 -5.55 6.21 -0.41
N VAL A 317 -6.76 5.73 -0.12
CA VAL A 317 -7.22 5.36 1.22
C VAL A 317 -7.98 4.04 1.16
N GLY A 318 -8.05 3.35 2.29
CA GLY A 318 -8.78 2.10 2.39
C GLY A 318 -9.14 1.75 3.82
N ALA A 319 -10.08 0.82 3.96
CA ALA A 319 -10.57 0.34 5.25
C ALA A 319 -10.85 -1.16 5.23
N ALA A 320 -10.78 -1.78 6.40
CA ALA A 320 -11.33 -3.10 6.64
C ALA A 320 -12.79 -2.97 7.10
N LEU A 321 -13.66 -3.81 6.53
CA LEU A 321 -15.10 -3.81 6.78
C LEU A 321 -15.56 -5.22 7.17
N THR A 322 -16.71 -5.29 7.85
CA THR A 322 -17.47 -6.53 8.04
C THR A 322 -18.79 -6.43 7.28
N ILE A 323 -19.08 -7.41 6.43
CA ILE A 323 -20.36 -7.48 5.71
C ILE A 323 -21.26 -8.49 6.42
N GLY A 324 -22.36 -7.96 6.95
CA GLY A 324 -23.38 -8.71 7.69
C GLY A 324 -24.72 -8.78 6.96
N GLN A 325 -25.70 -9.40 7.62
CA GLN A 325 -27.08 -9.51 7.13
C GLN A 325 -27.87 -8.20 7.21
#